data_AF-A0A8H4N1W8-F1
#
_entry.id   AF-A0A8H4N1W8-F1
#
_cell.length_a   1.000
_cell.length_b   1.000
_cell.length_c   1.000
_cell.angle_alpha   90.00
_cell.angle_beta   90.00
_cell.angle_gamma   90.00
#
_symmetry.space_group_name_H-M   'P 1'
#
loop_
_entity.id
_entity.type
_entity.pdbx_description
1 polymer ?
#
loop_
_entity_poly.entity_id
_entity_poly.type
_entity_poly.pdbx_seq_one_letter_code
_entity_poly.pdbx_strand_id
1 'polypeptide(L)'
;MDVENKLNRDAPDLGQKAGDNRRGGPLTRRLAAELSPDHVDIPLLACCLCSGLTDSTLYNAYSTFVSMQTGNTIFVALGASGQNTKPYGWARSLCSIGCFVLGSLFFSRLSAWLGPKRRRTLTLSFSLQSIFIIVAAAIVQGGAINGSVPQPATNGSAVRWNELAPVALLSFQSAAQIVSSRTLGLSEVPTVVVTSLLCDLMSDTQLLAPPLANVKRNRRMTAFVLTLVGAIAGGWISKGTGGVEYALWVVAGIKLIITLGWLLWKQKT
;
A
#
# COMPACT_ATOMS: atom_id res chain seq x y z
N MET A 1 5.85 33.53 21.02
CA MET A 1 5.66 33.62 19.54
C MET A 1 6.08 32.26 19.01
N ASP A 2 5.10 31.38 18.93
CA ASP A 2 5.32 29.96 19.25
C ASP A 2 5.62 29.13 18.01
N VAL A 3 6.82 28.56 18.00
CA VAL A 3 7.39 27.73 16.92
C VAL A 3 6.62 26.40 16.78
N GLU A 4 5.92 25.96 17.83
CA GLU A 4 5.09 24.74 17.82
C GLU A 4 3.95 24.78 16.80
N ASN A 5 3.44 25.97 16.44
CA ASN A 5 2.30 26.08 15.54
C ASN A 5 2.69 25.99 14.05
N LYS A 6 3.99 25.94 13.71
CA LYS A 6 4.48 25.80 12.32
C LYS A 6 4.77 24.36 11.91
N LEU A 7 5.00 23.44 12.85
CA LEU A 7 5.35 22.04 12.55
C LEU A 7 4.15 21.12 12.28
N ASN A 8 2.92 21.59 12.47
CA ASN A 8 1.71 20.81 12.22
C ASN A 8 1.14 21.03 10.79
N ARG A 9 1.92 21.62 9.88
CA ARG A 9 1.49 22.04 8.52
C ARG A 9 1.76 21.03 7.40
N ASP A 10 2.32 19.86 7.71
CA ASP A 10 2.66 18.86 6.68
C ASP A 10 1.51 17.89 6.32
N ALA A 11 0.30 18.12 6.85
CA ALA A 11 -0.89 17.42 6.41
C ALA A 11 -1.60 18.23 5.31
N PRO A 12 -1.90 17.65 4.13
CA PRO A 12 -2.71 18.34 3.12
C PRO A 12 -4.07 18.72 3.72
N ASP A 13 -4.44 20.00 3.60
CA ASP A 13 -5.72 20.54 4.03
C ASP A 13 -6.87 19.94 3.21
N LEU A 14 -7.40 18.82 3.71
CA LEU A 14 -8.56 18.13 3.15
C LEU A 14 -9.83 18.78 3.71
N GLY A 15 -10.17 19.95 3.17
CA GLY A 15 -11.25 20.82 3.61
C GLY A 15 -12.50 20.10 4.14
N GLN A 16 -12.81 20.30 5.42
CA GLN A 16 -14.02 19.80 6.05
C GLN A 16 -15.23 20.67 5.67
N LYS A 17 -16.16 20.12 4.87
CA LYS A 17 -17.54 20.62 4.83
C LYS A 17 -18.38 19.87 5.86
N ALA A 18 -18.80 20.56 6.91
CA ALA A 18 -19.79 20.09 7.87
C ALA A 18 -21.17 20.07 7.19
N GLY A 19 -21.69 18.88 6.89
CA GLY A 19 -23.03 18.67 6.35
C GLY A 19 -23.92 17.98 7.39
N ASP A 20 -25.05 18.61 7.69
CA ASP A 20 -26.11 18.18 8.60
C ASP A 20 -26.65 16.78 8.23
N ASN A 21 -26.44 15.79 9.11
CA ASN A 21 -26.60 14.36 8.81
C ASN A 21 -27.87 13.74 9.44
N ARG A 22 -28.97 14.48 9.53
CA ARG A 22 -30.17 14.03 10.28
C ARG A 22 -31.16 13.15 9.50
N ARG A 23 -31.04 12.98 8.18
CA ARG A 23 -32.09 12.31 7.34
C ARG A 23 -31.82 10.87 6.90
N GLY A 24 -30.75 10.21 7.36
CA GLY A 24 -30.43 8.83 6.96
C GLY A 24 -30.96 7.75 7.90
N GLY A 25 -31.34 6.58 7.36
CA GLY A 25 -31.66 5.36 8.13
C GLY A 25 -30.46 4.82 8.95
N PRO A 26 -30.67 3.88 9.88
CA PRO A 26 -29.66 3.46 10.87
C PRO A 26 -28.35 2.97 10.25
N LEU A 27 -28.42 2.24 9.12
CA LEU A 27 -27.25 1.78 8.38
C LEU A 27 -26.44 2.93 7.77
N THR A 28 -27.12 3.90 7.16
CA THR A 28 -26.46 5.06 6.53
C THR A 28 -25.77 5.94 7.56
N ARG A 29 -26.37 6.13 8.75
CA ARG A 29 -25.73 6.81 9.88
C ARG A 29 -24.50 6.05 10.36
N ARG A 30 -24.59 4.73 10.49
CA ARG A 30 -23.46 3.88 10.91
C ARG A 30 -22.27 3.97 9.95
N LEU A 31 -22.53 3.99 8.64
CA LEU A 31 -21.50 4.11 7.60
C LEU A 31 -20.92 5.53 7.50
N ALA A 32 -21.70 6.56 7.81
CA ALA A 32 -21.25 7.95 7.83
C ALA A 32 -20.49 8.32 9.11
N ALA A 33 -20.57 7.51 10.17
CA ALA A 33 -19.88 7.76 11.43
C ALA A 33 -18.35 7.74 11.29
N GLU A 34 -17.69 8.61 12.04
CA GLU A 34 -16.24 8.56 12.22
C GLU A 34 -15.85 7.38 13.10
N LEU A 35 -14.69 6.80 12.82
CA LEU A 35 -14.17 5.66 13.55
C LEU A 35 -13.33 6.10 14.75
N SER A 36 -13.34 5.28 15.80
CA SER A 36 -12.42 5.49 16.94
C SER A 36 -10.97 5.39 16.43
N PRO A 37 -10.07 6.30 16.87
CA PRO A 37 -8.65 6.24 16.53
C PRO A 37 -7.91 5.09 17.25
N ASP A 38 -8.57 4.38 18.16
CA ASP A 38 -7.95 3.29 18.92
C ASP A 38 -7.53 2.17 17.96
N HIS A 39 -6.25 1.77 18.05
CA HIS A 39 -5.67 0.63 17.33
C HIS A 39 -5.78 0.69 15.80
N VAL A 40 -6.00 1.87 15.22
CA VAL A 40 -6.05 2.07 13.75
C VAL A 40 -4.69 1.90 13.07
N ASP A 41 -3.63 1.76 13.86
CA ASP A 41 -2.29 1.36 13.44
C ASP A 41 -2.19 -0.12 13.07
N ILE A 42 -2.95 -1.02 13.70
CA ILE A 42 -2.89 -2.46 13.41
C ILE A 42 -3.19 -2.77 11.93
N PRO A 43 -4.26 -2.25 11.32
CA PRO A 43 -4.49 -2.42 9.87
C PRO A 43 -3.35 -1.89 9.00
N LEU A 44 -2.72 -0.78 9.37
CA LEU A 44 -1.61 -0.19 8.62
C LEU A 44 -0.32 -1.01 8.76
N LEU A 45 -0.07 -1.57 9.94
CA LEU A 45 1.03 -2.50 10.18
C LEU A 45 0.85 -3.79 9.35
N ALA A 46 -0.37 -4.33 9.28
CA ALA A 46 -0.67 -5.44 8.37
C ALA A 46 -0.48 -5.05 6.89
N CYS A 47 -0.73 -3.78 6.53
CA CYS A 47 -0.41 -3.26 5.19
C CYS A 47 1.09 -3.24 4.92
N CYS A 48 1.96 -2.92 5.90
CA CYS A 48 3.42 -3.03 5.74
C CYS A 48 3.84 -4.46 5.37
N LEU A 49 3.29 -5.47 6.06
CA LEU A 49 3.50 -6.87 5.73
C LEU A 49 3.08 -7.18 4.29
N CYS A 50 1.87 -6.74 3.91
CA CYS A 50 1.34 -6.92 2.55
C CYS A 50 2.22 -6.27 1.48
N SER A 51 2.72 -5.05 1.73
CA SER A 51 3.60 -4.34 0.80
C SER A 51 4.89 -5.11 0.55
N GLY A 52 5.57 -5.57 1.61
CA GLY A 52 6.78 -6.39 1.48
C GLY A 52 6.52 -7.69 0.73
N LEU A 53 5.44 -8.40 1.09
CA LEU A 53 5.02 -9.65 0.47
C LEU A 53 4.75 -9.49 -1.03
N THR A 54 4.01 -8.44 -1.40
CA THR A 54 3.69 -8.14 -2.80
C THR A 54 4.94 -7.72 -3.57
N ASP A 55 5.70 -6.74 -3.07
CA ASP A 55 6.83 -6.19 -3.81
C ASP A 55 7.95 -7.20 -4.02
N SER A 56 8.26 -8.05 -3.04
CA SER A 56 9.26 -9.11 -3.23
C SER A 56 8.82 -10.12 -4.29
N THR A 57 7.56 -10.55 -4.23
CA THR A 57 6.97 -11.50 -5.20
C THR A 57 6.99 -10.93 -6.61
N LEU A 58 6.50 -9.70 -6.78
CA LEU A 58 6.37 -9.04 -8.08
C LEU A 58 7.72 -8.61 -8.65
N TYR A 59 8.68 -8.25 -7.79
CA TYR A 59 10.04 -7.98 -8.24
C TYR A 59 10.73 -9.25 -8.73
N ASN A 60 10.54 -10.39 -8.06
CA ASN A 60 11.12 -11.65 -8.51
C ASN A 60 10.53 -12.12 -9.86
N ALA A 61 9.22 -11.92 -10.05
CA ALA A 61 8.52 -12.34 -11.27
C ALA A 61 8.66 -11.36 -12.44
N TYR A 62 8.56 -10.05 -12.19
CA TYR A 62 8.45 -9.03 -13.25
C TYR A 62 9.54 -7.96 -13.17
N SER A 63 10.47 -8.07 -12.20
CA SER A 63 11.58 -7.11 -12.00
C SER A 63 11.12 -5.67 -11.85
N THR A 64 9.94 -5.46 -11.28
CA THR A 64 9.38 -4.15 -10.94
C THR A 64 8.77 -4.20 -9.56
N PHE A 65 8.84 -3.10 -8.84
CA PHE A 65 8.05 -2.90 -7.63
C PHE A 65 6.68 -2.36 -8.02
N VAL A 66 5.65 -2.65 -7.23
CA VAL A 66 4.31 -2.07 -7.43
C VAL A 66 4.00 -1.02 -6.36
N SER A 67 4.61 -1.12 -5.17
CA SER A 67 4.44 -0.13 -4.10
C SER A 67 5.63 0.84 -3.96
N MET A 68 6.86 0.36 -4.16
CA MET A 68 8.08 1.16 -4.01
C MET A 68 8.50 1.89 -5.31
N GLN A 69 8.17 3.18 -5.42
CA GLN A 69 8.44 3.93 -6.65
C GLN A 69 9.89 4.42 -6.79
N THR A 70 10.66 4.53 -5.71
CA THR A 70 12.05 5.01 -5.76
C THR A 70 12.93 4.16 -6.68
N GLY A 71 12.86 2.83 -6.55
CA GLY A 71 13.62 1.91 -7.41
C GLY A 71 13.13 1.93 -8.86
N ASN A 72 11.81 2.00 -9.06
CA ASN A 72 11.20 2.10 -10.38
C ASN A 72 11.67 3.35 -11.15
N THR A 73 11.83 4.48 -10.46
CA THR A 73 12.34 5.71 -11.09
C THR A 73 13.75 5.50 -11.65
N ILE A 74 14.61 4.76 -10.92
CA ILE A 74 15.95 4.41 -11.39
C ILE A 74 15.89 3.47 -12.61
N PHE A 75 15.02 2.46 -12.60
CA PHE A 75 14.85 1.57 -13.76
C PHE A 75 14.37 2.31 -15.02
N VAL A 76 13.50 3.31 -14.86
CA VAL A 76 13.11 4.19 -15.97
C VAL A 76 14.31 5.00 -16.48
N ALA A 77 15.10 5.60 -15.60
CA ALA A 77 16.29 6.40 -15.98
C ALA A 77 17.36 5.55 -16.68
N LEU A 78 17.61 4.33 -16.18
CA LEU A 78 18.50 3.36 -16.84
C LEU A 78 17.97 2.97 -18.22
N GLY A 79 16.64 2.84 -18.37
CA GLY A 79 16.02 2.62 -19.67
C GLY A 79 16.20 3.78 -20.64
N ALA A 80 16.06 5.02 -20.18
CA ALA A 80 16.27 6.21 -20.99
C ALA A 80 17.72 6.36 -21.47
N SER A 81 18.69 5.86 -20.70
CA SER A 81 20.12 5.87 -21.04
C SER A 81 20.59 4.60 -21.79
N GLY A 82 19.70 3.67 -22.11
CA GLY A 82 20.05 2.42 -22.78
C GLY A 82 20.77 1.37 -21.90
N GLN A 83 20.86 1.60 -20.59
CA GLN A 83 21.58 0.74 -19.63
C GLN A 83 20.65 -0.29 -18.95
N ASN A 84 19.71 -0.85 -19.71
CA ASN A 84 18.77 -1.82 -19.19
C ASN A 84 19.45 -3.16 -18.90
N THR A 85 19.50 -3.56 -17.63
CA THR A 85 19.97 -4.90 -17.23
C THR A 85 18.97 -6.00 -17.55
N LYS A 86 17.68 -5.65 -17.71
CA LYS A 86 16.61 -6.56 -18.15
C LYS A 86 15.77 -5.97 -19.28
N PRO A 87 15.40 -6.76 -20.30
CA PRO A 87 14.56 -6.29 -21.40
C PRO A 87 13.27 -5.65 -20.88
N TYR A 88 13.04 -4.40 -21.27
CA TYR A 88 11.80 -3.65 -21.02
C TYR A 88 11.39 -3.51 -19.53
N GLY A 89 12.31 -3.70 -18.59
CA GLY A 89 12.06 -3.46 -17.16
C GLY A 89 11.59 -2.02 -16.91
N TRP A 90 12.19 -1.05 -17.61
CA TRP A 90 11.82 0.36 -17.57
C TRP A 90 10.33 0.60 -17.87
N ALA A 91 9.72 -0.16 -18.79
CA ALA A 91 8.33 0.05 -19.18
C ALA A 91 7.35 -0.41 -18.09
N ARG A 92 7.65 -1.53 -17.42
CA ARG A 92 6.89 -2.01 -16.25
C ARG A 92 7.00 -1.02 -15.09
N SER A 93 8.21 -0.50 -14.85
CA SER A 93 8.45 0.53 -13.83
C SER A 93 7.73 1.84 -14.14
N LEU A 94 7.72 2.29 -15.40
CA LEU A 94 6.97 3.48 -15.83
C LEU A 94 5.46 3.29 -15.63
N CYS A 95 4.94 2.11 -15.99
CA CYS A 95 3.55 1.74 -15.75
C CYS A 95 3.21 1.77 -14.25
N SER A 96 4.06 1.19 -13.40
CA SER A 96 3.89 1.25 -11.94
C SER A 96 3.82 2.69 -11.45
N ILE A 97 4.78 3.54 -11.83
CA ILE A 97 4.81 4.96 -11.42
C ILE A 97 3.53 5.67 -11.85
N GLY A 98 3.15 5.55 -13.12
CA GLY A 98 1.96 6.21 -13.66
C GLY A 98 0.69 5.78 -12.92
N CYS A 99 0.48 4.47 -12.75
CA CYS A 99 -0.67 3.93 -12.03
C CYS A 99 -0.67 4.29 -10.54
N PHE A 100 0.50 4.32 -9.89
CA PHE A 100 0.62 4.74 -8.50
C PHE A 100 0.27 6.23 -8.31
N VAL A 101 0.70 7.10 -9.23
CA VAL A 101 0.34 8.53 -9.23
C VAL A 101 -1.17 8.71 -9.43
N LEU A 102 -1.75 8.03 -10.43
CA LEU A 102 -3.19 8.08 -10.68
C LEU A 102 -4.00 7.53 -9.49
N GLY A 103 -3.55 6.44 -8.87
CA GLY A 103 -4.13 5.88 -7.66
C GLY A 103 -4.06 6.86 -6.49
N SER A 104 -2.91 7.50 -6.30
CA SER A 104 -2.71 8.51 -5.24
C SER A 104 -3.70 9.67 -5.39
N LEU A 105 -3.88 10.18 -6.63
CA LEU A 105 -4.86 11.21 -6.92
C LEU A 105 -6.29 10.72 -6.67
N PHE A 106 -6.66 9.55 -7.21
CA PHE A 106 -7.99 8.98 -7.09
C PHE A 106 -8.39 8.76 -5.61
N PHE A 107 -7.58 8.05 -4.84
CA PHE A 107 -7.89 7.73 -3.45
C PHE A 107 -7.82 8.95 -2.54
N SER A 108 -6.95 9.93 -2.83
CA SER A 108 -6.91 11.20 -2.10
C SER A 108 -8.21 11.99 -2.29
N ARG A 109 -8.69 12.11 -3.54
CA ARG A 109 -9.97 12.78 -3.84
C ARG A 109 -11.18 12.02 -3.31
N LEU A 110 -11.16 10.69 -3.40
CA LEU A 110 -12.20 9.84 -2.84
C LEU A 110 -12.30 10.02 -1.31
N SER A 111 -11.15 10.06 -0.62
CA SER A 111 -11.06 10.28 0.83
C SER A 111 -11.60 11.67 1.22
N ALA A 112 -11.19 12.71 0.49
CA ALA A 112 -11.66 14.07 0.69
C ALA A 112 -13.18 14.19 0.51
N TRP A 113 -13.72 13.60 -0.56
CA TRP A 113 -15.14 13.67 -0.90
C TRP A 113 -16.02 12.89 0.08
N LEU A 114 -15.60 11.69 0.47
CA LEU A 114 -16.40 10.85 1.36
C LEU A 114 -16.27 11.23 2.83
N GLY A 115 -15.19 11.92 3.23
CA GLY A 115 -14.85 12.25 4.61
C GLY A 115 -13.73 11.33 5.10
N PRO A 116 -12.50 11.82 5.36
CA PRO A 116 -11.32 10.98 5.49
C PRO A 116 -11.42 9.90 6.60
N LYS A 117 -11.97 10.25 7.76
CA LYS A 117 -12.05 9.35 8.93
C LYS A 117 -13.37 8.58 9.05
N ARG A 118 -14.25 8.66 8.04
CA ARG A 118 -15.55 7.99 8.07
C ARG A 118 -15.41 6.51 7.74
N ARG A 119 -16.23 5.68 8.38
CA ARG A 119 -16.26 4.23 8.16
C ARG A 119 -16.42 3.85 6.69
N ARG A 120 -17.37 4.49 6.00
CA ARG A 120 -17.61 4.25 4.56
C ARG A 120 -16.36 4.48 3.71
N THR A 121 -15.55 5.48 4.06
CA THR A 121 -14.38 5.89 3.28
C THR A 121 -13.28 4.83 3.38
N LEU A 122 -12.94 4.42 4.60
CA LEU A 122 -11.93 3.39 4.82
C LEU A 122 -12.39 2.02 4.30
N THR A 123 -13.66 1.67 4.55
CA THR A 123 -14.22 0.42 4.03
C THR A 123 -14.16 0.39 2.51
N LEU A 124 -14.63 1.44 1.83
CA LEU A 124 -14.61 1.50 0.37
C LEU A 124 -13.19 1.47 -0.18
N SER A 125 -12.26 2.22 0.44
CA SER A 125 -10.84 2.23 0.03
C SER A 125 -10.24 0.82 0.09
N PHE A 126 -10.41 0.10 1.20
CA PHE A 126 -9.88 -1.24 1.36
C PHE A 126 -10.64 -2.31 0.55
N SER A 127 -11.94 -2.12 0.30
CA SER A 127 -12.71 -2.95 -0.64
C SER A 127 -12.14 -2.84 -2.06
N LEU A 128 -11.93 -1.61 -2.55
CA LEU A 128 -11.35 -1.39 -3.88
C LEU A 128 -9.94 -1.98 -3.98
N GLN A 129 -9.11 -1.78 -2.95
CA GLN A 129 -7.79 -2.41 -2.89
C GLN A 129 -7.88 -3.94 -3.04
N SER A 130 -8.75 -4.56 -2.26
CA SER A 130 -8.97 -6.01 -2.28
C SER A 130 -9.43 -6.49 -3.66
N ILE A 131 -10.36 -5.78 -4.30
CA ILE A 131 -10.86 -6.11 -5.64
C ILE A 131 -9.72 -6.08 -6.66
N PHE A 132 -8.90 -5.03 -6.67
CA PHE A 132 -7.77 -4.94 -7.61
C PHE A 132 -6.75 -6.06 -7.42
N ILE A 133 -6.46 -6.44 -6.16
CA ILE A 133 -5.56 -7.56 -5.86
C ILE A 133 -6.18 -8.90 -6.29
N ILE A 134 -7.47 -9.12 -6.02
CA ILE A 134 -8.18 -10.35 -6.42
C ILE A 134 -8.21 -10.49 -7.94
N VAL A 135 -8.51 -9.41 -8.66
CA VAL A 135 -8.51 -9.42 -10.14
C VAL A 135 -7.10 -9.73 -10.66
N ALA A 136 -6.06 -9.12 -10.09
CA ALA A 136 -4.68 -9.44 -10.46
C ALA A 136 -4.33 -10.92 -10.19
N ALA A 137 -4.69 -11.44 -9.01
CA ALA A 137 -4.48 -12.84 -8.65
C ALA A 137 -5.22 -13.80 -9.59
N ALA A 138 -6.48 -13.50 -9.91
CA ALA A 138 -7.33 -14.31 -10.78
C ALA A 138 -6.82 -14.35 -12.23
N ILE A 139 -6.38 -13.21 -12.78
CA ILE A 139 -5.83 -13.14 -14.14
C ILE A 139 -4.54 -13.97 -14.25
N VAL A 140 -3.69 -13.93 -13.22
CA VAL A 140 -2.46 -14.73 -13.19
C VAL A 140 -2.76 -16.22 -12.99
N GLN A 141 -3.59 -16.57 -11.99
CA GLN A 141 -4.00 -17.95 -11.72
C GLN A 141 -4.71 -18.60 -12.93
N GLY A 142 -5.51 -17.82 -13.65
CA GLY A 142 -6.23 -18.27 -14.84
C GLY A 142 -5.34 -18.47 -16.07
N GLY A 143 -4.03 -18.21 -15.98
CA GLY A 143 -3.06 -18.44 -17.04
C GLY A 143 -3.06 -17.39 -18.16
N ALA A 144 -3.90 -16.35 -18.06
CA ALA A 144 -3.89 -15.23 -19.02
C ALA A 144 -2.58 -14.44 -18.96
N ILE A 145 -1.93 -14.44 -17.79
CA ILE A 145 -0.61 -13.87 -17.56
C ILE A 145 0.25 -14.91 -16.84
N ASN A 146 1.50 -15.04 -17.27
CA ASN A 146 2.42 -15.98 -16.63
C ASN A 146 2.93 -15.38 -15.33
N GLY A 147 2.64 -16.07 -14.24
CA GLY A 147 3.12 -15.76 -12.90
C GLY A 147 4.31 -16.59 -12.45
N SER A 148 5.00 -17.30 -13.36
CA SER A 148 6.03 -18.27 -13.00
C SER A 148 7.25 -17.59 -12.39
N VAL A 149 7.76 -18.18 -11.30
CA VAL A 149 8.93 -17.66 -10.57
C VAL A 149 10.01 -18.73 -10.38
N PRO A 150 11.29 -18.47 -10.72
CA PRO A 150 11.79 -17.27 -11.40
C PRO A 150 11.31 -17.22 -12.86
N GLN A 151 11.17 -16.01 -13.40
CA GLN A 151 10.79 -15.83 -14.80
C GLN A 151 11.79 -16.59 -15.69
N PRO A 152 11.33 -17.51 -16.58
CA PRO A 152 12.23 -18.24 -17.46
C PRO A 152 13.05 -17.24 -18.28
N ALA A 153 14.36 -17.47 -18.39
CA ALA A 153 15.18 -16.73 -19.33
C ALA A 153 14.65 -16.99 -20.74
N THR A 154 13.86 -16.05 -21.27
CA THR A 154 13.38 -16.16 -22.64
C THR A 154 14.58 -15.99 -23.55
N ASN A 155 14.98 -17.06 -24.25
CA ASN A 155 16.01 -17.07 -25.30
C ASN A 155 15.61 -16.24 -26.55
N GLY A 156 14.65 -15.31 -26.42
CA GLY A 156 14.12 -14.49 -27.49
C GLY A 156 13.54 -13.18 -26.95
N SER A 157 13.64 -12.15 -27.77
CA SER A 157 13.18 -10.76 -27.61
C SER A 157 11.66 -10.57 -27.40
N ALA A 158 10.91 -11.61 -27.07
CA ALA A 158 9.46 -11.54 -26.93
C ALA A 158 9.05 -10.88 -25.61
N VAL A 159 8.72 -9.59 -25.68
CA VAL A 159 8.22 -8.80 -24.55
C VAL A 159 6.80 -9.20 -24.20
N ARG A 160 6.56 -9.57 -22.95
CA ARG A 160 5.25 -9.95 -22.44
C ARG A 160 4.51 -8.75 -21.88
N TRP A 161 3.93 -7.95 -22.78
CA TRP A 161 3.20 -6.72 -22.42
C TRP A 161 1.96 -6.95 -21.55
N ASN A 162 1.41 -8.18 -21.54
CA ASN A 162 0.30 -8.55 -20.69
C ASN A 162 0.62 -8.43 -19.18
N GLU A 163 1.89 -8.57 -18.78
CA GLU A 163 2.35 -8.37 -17.40
C GLU A 163 2.11 -6.95 -16.87
N LEU A 164 1.88 -5.96 -17.74
CA LEU A 164 1.53 -4.60 -17.31
C LEU A 164 0.17 -4.53 -16.60
N ALA A 165 -0.76 -5.44 -16.89
CA ALA A 165 -2.09 -5.43 -16.27
C ALA A 165 -2.03 -5.63 -14.74
N PRO A 166 -1.40 -6.69 -14.18
CA PRO A 166 -1.29 -6.86 -12.75
C PRO A 166 -0.41 -5.77 -12.13
N VAL A 167 0.64 -5.30 -12.81
CA VAL A 167 1.46 -4.17 -12.34
C VAL A 167 0.60 -2.92 -12.18
N ALA A 168 -0.23 -2.58 -13.17
CA ALA A 168 -1.11 -1.42 -13.11
C ALA A 168 -2.11 -1.51 -11.96
N LEU A 169 -2.82 -2.64 -11.83
CA LEU A 169 -3.82 -2.86 -10.78
C LEU A 169 -3.20 -2.79 -9.38
N LEU A 170 -2.08 -3.49 -9.17
CA LEU A 170 -1.40 -3.57 -7.89
C LEU A 170 -0.73 -2.25 -7.51
N SER A 171 -0.21 -1.51 -8.49
CA SER A 171 0.41 -0.20 -8.23
C SER A 171 -0.65 0.85 -7.90
N PHE A 172 -1.76 0.87 -8.65
CA PHE A 172 -2.89 1.76 -8.39
C PHE A 172 -3.48 1.55 -6.99
N GLN A 173 -3.70 0.29 -6.58
CA GLN A 173 -4.23 0.02 -5.24
C GLN A 173 -3.22 0.29 -4.13
N SER A 174 -1.92 0.09 -4.37
CA SER A 174 -0.91 0.29 -3.32
C SER A 174 -0.83 1.76 -2.86
N ALA A 175 -1.15 2.69 -3.76
CA ALA A 175 -1.27 4.11 -3.46
C ALA A 175 -2.40 4.42 -2.45
N ALA A 176 -3.45 3.60 -2.40
CA ALA A 176 -4.51 3.76 -1.42
C ALA A 176 -4.00 3.56 0.02
N GLN A 177 -2.99 2.69 0.22
CA GLN A 177 -2.44 2.39 1.55
C GLN A 177 -1.77 3.62 2.18
N ILE A 178 -0.93 4.31 1.39
CA ILE A 178 -0.27 5.54 1.86
C ILE A 178 -1.27 6.68 2.06
N VAL A 179 -2.29 6.78 1.21
CA VAL A 179 -3.38 7.76 1.40
C VAL A 179 -4.16 7.46 2.68
N SER A 180 -4.45 6.19 2.98
CA SER A 180 -5.12 5.78 4.22
C SER A 180 -4.29 6.07 5.46
N SER A 181 -2.98 5.80 5.44
CA SER A 181 -2.06 6.17 6.51
C SER A 181 -2.11 7.67 6.84
N ARG A 182 -1.99 8.52 5.81
CA ARG A 182 -2.07 9.98 5.96
C ARG A 182 -3.44 10.45 6.45
N THR A 183 -4.49 9.89 5.88
CA THR A 183 -5.89 10.17 6.26
C THR A 183 -6.17 9.86 7.74
N LEU A 184 -5.59 8.77 8.24
CA LEU A 184 -5.71 8.36 9.65
C LEU A 184 -4.80 9.16 10.59
N GLY A 185 -3.89 9.98 10.06
CA GLY A 185 -2.92 10.76 10.85
C GLY A 185 -1.76 9.92 11.40
N LEU A 186 -1.49 8.75 10.80
CA LEU A 186 -0.40 7.85 11.17
C LEU A 186 0.74 7.93 10.16
N SER A 187 1.20 9.15 9.89
CA SER A 187 2.26 9.42 8.92
C SER A 187 3.58 8.73 9.25
N GLU A 188 3.79 8.32 10.52
CA GLU A 188 4.94 7.52 10.92
C GLU A 188 4.92 6.07 10.38
N VAL A 189 3.78 5.61 9.87
CA VAL A 189 3.63 4.31 9.18
C VAL A 189 3.09 4.54 7.77
N PRO A 190 3.91 4.98 6.80
CA PRO A 190 3.48 5.26 5.44
C PRO A 190 3.15 4.00 4.61
N THR A 191 3.41 2.79 5.14
CA THR A 191 3.12 1.46 4.57
C THR A 191 3.89 1.02 3.31
N VAL A 192 4.43 1.97 2.52
CA VAL A 192 5.16 1.68 1.27
C VAL A 192 6.52 2.38 1.17
N VAL A 193 6.77 3.43 1.97
CA VAL A 193 8.03 4.19 1.97
C VAL A 193 8.86 3.79 3.19
N VAL A 194 9.90 3.00 2.97
CA VAL A 194 10.73 2.44 4.05
C VAL A 194 11.86 3.39 4.47
N THR A 195 12.47 4.10 3.52
CA THR A 195 13.67 4.91 3.79
C THR A 195 13.42 6.03 4.78
N SER A 196 12.38 6.85 4.57
CA SER A 196 12.05 7.95 5.50
C SER A 196 11.68 7.40 6.88
N LEU A 197 10.96 6.28 6.92
CA LEU A 197 10.61 5.61 8.18
C LEU A 197 11.84 5.12 8.93
N LEU A 198 12.86 4.57 8.25
CA LEU A 198 14.12 4.16 8.87
C LEU A 198 14.91 5.36 9.38
N CYS A 199 15.01 6.44 8.60
CA CYS A 199 15.66 7.67 9.05
C CYS A 199 14.97 8.26 10.29
N ASP A 200 13.64 8.32 10.28
CA ASP A 200 12.84 8.79 11.41
C ASP A 200 12.99 7.89 12.64
N LEU A 201 13.10 6.57 12.44
CA LEU A 201 13.35 5.61 13.52
C LEU A 201 14.73 5.83 14.12
N MET A 202 15.76 5.99 13.28
CA MET A 202 17.14 6.10 13.72
C MET A 202 17.49 7.45 14.32
N SER A 203 16.74 8.49 13.94
CA SER A 203 16.87 9.83 14.52
C SER A 203 16.05 10.00 15.80
N ASP A 204 15.30 8.98 16.24
CA ASP A 204 14.48 9.05 17.46
C ASP A 204 15.36 9.06 18.71
N THR A 205 15.34 10.15 19.47
CA THR A 205 16.14 10.31 20.70
C THR A 205 15.74 9.32 21.80
N GLN A 206 14.56 8.71 21.70
CA GLN A 206 14.05 7.69 22.60
C GLN A 206 14.08 6.28 21.97
N LEU A 207 15.00 6.04 21.03
CA LEU A 207 15.15 4.75 20.35
C LEU A 207 15.26 3.55 21.29
N LEU A 208 16.00 3.69 22.40
CA LEU A 208 16.23 2.64 23.40
C LEU A 208 15.32 2.76 24.63
N ALA A 209 14.40 3.73 24.65
CA ALA A 209 13.48 3.89 25.77
C ALA A 209 12.57 2.64 25.92
N PRO A 210 12.02 2.40 27.12
CA PRO A 210 11.07 1.30 27.34
C PRO A 210 9.92 1.35 26.30
N PRO A 211 9.37 0.20 25.86
CA PRO A 211 8.33 0.16 24.83
C PRO A 211 7.11 1.03 25.16
N LEU A 212 6.74 1.17 26.43
CA LEU A 212 5.59 1.98 26.85
C LEU A 212 5.82 3.49 26.71
N ALA A 213 7.06 3.95 26.59
CA ALA A 213 7.40 5.38 26.56
C ALA A 213 7.17 6.03 25.18
N ASN A 214 7.35 5.29 24.08
CA ASN A 214 7.27 5.84 22.73
C ASN A 214 6.56 4.89 21.75
N VAL A 215 5.24 5.05 21.66
CA VAL A 215 4.38 4.27 20.75
C VAL A 215 4.71 4.53 19.28
N LYS A 216 5.05 5.77 18.90
CA LYS A 216 5.40 6.12 17.50
C LYS A 216 6.67 5.40 17.04
N ARG A 217 7.71 5.36 17.88
CA ARG A 217 8.93 4.58 17.64
C ARG A 217 8.62 3.10 17.47
N ASN A 218 7.79 2.53 18.36
CA ASN A 218 7.40 1.13 18.24
C ASN A 218 6.68 0.84 16.93
N ARG A 219 5.79 1.72 16.49
CA ARG A 219 5.09 1.61 15.20
C ARG A 219 6.05 1.63 14.02
N ARG A 220 7.00 2.58 14.00
CA ARG A 220 8.04 2.65 12.95
C ARG A 220 8.86 1.37 12.90
N MET A 221 9.38 0.92 14.05
CA MET A 221 10.15 -0.32 14.16
C MET A 221 9.34 -1.53 13.70
N THR A 222 8.10 -1.66 14.15
CA THR A 222 7.21 -2.77 13.78
C THR A 222 6.88 -2.74 12.29
N ALA A 223 6.60 -1.57 11.72
CA ALA A 223 6.33 -1.39 10.31
C ALA A 223 7.53 -1.80 9.43
N PHE A 224 8.76 -1.43 9.82
CA PHE A 224 9.97 -1.89 9.14
C PHE A 224 10.11 -3.42 9.21
N VAL A 225 10.02 -3.99 10.41
CA VAL A 225 10.14 -5.44 10.63
C VAL A 225 9.08 -6.20 9.83
N LEU A 226 7.81 -5.77 9.87
CA LEU A 226 6.74 -6.40 9.10
C LEU A 226 6.96 -6.30 7.60
N THR A 227 7.48 -5.18 7.09
CA THR A 227 7.83 -5.04 5.67
C THR A 227 8.92 -6.05 5.28
N LEU A 228 9.96 -6.19 6.10
CA LEU A 228 11.04 -7.16 5.88
C LEU A 228 10.54 -8.60 5.96
N VAL A 229 9.77 -8.94 7.00
CA VAL A 229 9.15 -10.27 7.18
C VAL A 229 8.25 -10.59 5.99
N GLY A 230 7.45 -9.63 5.52
CA GLY A 230 6.60 -9.78 4.35
C GLY A 230 7.43 -10.10 3.11
N ALA A 231 8.50 -9.34 2.87
CA ALA A 231 9.39 -9.58 1.74
C ALA A 231 10.07 -10.97 1.80
N ILE A 232 10.56 -11.37 2.98
CA ILE A 232 11.13 -12.71 3.19
C ILE A 232 10.07 -13.78 2.90
N ALA A 233 8.86 -13.64 3.44
CA ALA A 233 7.76 -14.57 3.21
C ALA A 233 7.39 -14.66 1.72
N GLY A 234 7.35 -13.53 0.99
CA GLY A 234 7.10 -13.51 -0.45
C GLY A 234 8.15 -14.25 -1.26
N GLY A 235 9.43 -14.09 -0.91
CA GLY A 235 10.51 -14.86 -1.51
C GLY A 235 10.36 -16.37 -1.29
N TRP A 236 10.04 -16.80 -0.06
CA TRP A 236 9.84 -18.21 0.27
C TRP A 236 8.59 -18.80 -0.38
N ILE A 237 7.47 -18.08 -0.39
CA ILE A 237 6.24 -18.49 -1.08
C ILE A 237 6.54 -18.68 -2.56
N SER A 238 7.13 -17.68 -3.22
CA SER A 238 7.46 -17.75 -4.64
C SER A 238 8.40 -18.92 -4.96
N LYS A 239 9.38 -19.20 -4.09
CA LYS A 239 10.30 -20.34 -4.22
C LYS A 239 9.59 -21.69 -4.06
N GLY A 240 8.65 -21.78 -3.12
CA GLY A 240 7.94 -23.03 -2.81
C GLY A 240 6.82 -23.37 -3.78
N THR A 241 6.12 -22.37 -4.30
CA THR A 241 4.95 -22.56 -5.19
C THR A 241 5.29 -22.39 -6.66
N GLY A 242 6.36 -21.67 -6.99
CA GLY A 242 6.73 -21.33 -8.37
C GLY A 242 5.79 -20.31 -9.03
N GLY A 243 4.88 -19.68 -8.28
CA GLY A 243 3.83 -18.79 -8.81
C GLY A 243 3.57 -17.57 -7.93
N VAL A 244 3.32 -16.41 -8.53
CA VAL A 244 2.99 -15.17 -7.81
C VAL A 244 1.56 -15.12 -7.26
N GLU A 245 0.64 -15.85 -7.88
CA GLU A 245 -0.79 -15.85 -7.58
C GLU A 245 -1.07 -16.25 -6.12
N TYR A 246 -0.29 -17.18 -5.56
CA TYR A 246 -0.43 -17.62 -4.17
C TYR A 246 -0.18 -16.49 -3.17
N ALA A 247 0.88 -15.70 -3.37
CA ALA A 247 1.16 -14.56 -2.50
C ALA A 247 0.08 -13.47 -2.65
N LEU A 248 -0.41 -13.24 -3.87
CA LEU A 248 -1.49 -12.28 -4.12
C LEU A 248 -2.80 -12.68 -3.42
N TRP A 249 -3.14 -13.97 -3.40
CA TRP A 249 -4.31 -14.46 -2.65
C TRP A 249 -4.16 -14.27 -1.14
N VAL A 250 -2.97 -14.50 -0.58
CA VAL A 250 -2.70 -14.22 0.84
C VAL A 250 -2.89 -12.72 1.14
N VAL A 251 -2.33 -11.85 0.31
CA VAL A 251 -2.48 -10.38 0.44
C VAL A 251 -3.96 -9.98 0.32
N ALA A 252 -4.69 -10.54 -0.64
CA ALA A 252 -6.12 -10.30 -0.80
C ALA A 252 -6.91 -10.70 0.45
N GLY A 253 -6.62 -11.87 1.02
CA GLY A 253 -7.24 -12.34 2.26
C GLY A 253 -7.02 -11.38 3.43
N ILE A 254 -5.78 -10.92 3.63
CA ILE A 254 -5.45 -9.95 4.69
C ILE A 254 -6.22 -8.63 4.46
N LYS A 255 -6.27 -8.13 3.23
CA LYS A 255 -7.00 -6.89 2.88
C LYS A 255 -8.51 -7.01 3.06
N LEU A 256 -9.10 -8.17 2.76
CA LEU A 256 -10.50 -8.44 3.03
C LEU A 256 -10.78 -8.47 4.53
N ILE A 257 -9.92 -9.10 5.34
CA ILE A 257 -10.04 -9.09 6.80
C ILE A 257 -10.00 -7.66 7.34
N ILE A 258 -9.10 -6.81 6.84
CA ILE A 258 -9.05 -5.39 7.21
C ILE A 258 -10.34 -4.67 6.81
N THR A 259 -10.85 -4.94 5.61
CA THR A 259 -12.12 -4.37 5.11
C THR A 259 -13.29 -4.71 6.03
N LEU A 260 -13.42 -5.98 6.43
CA LEU A 260 -14.43 -6.44 7.38
C LEU A 260 -14.21 -5.82 8.77
N GLY A 261 -12.96 -5.67 9.19
CA GLY A 261 -12.58 -4.95 10.40
C GLY A 261 -13.14 -3.53 10.42
N TRP A 262 -12.99 -2.77 9.34
CA TRP A 262 -13.53 -1.41 9.24
C TRP A 262 -15.06 -1.36 9.33
N LEU A 263 -15.77 -2.34 8.76
CA LEU A 263 -17.23 -2.43 8.89
C LEU A 263 -17.68 -2.63 10.34
N LEU A 264 -16.93 -3.42 11.10
CA LEU A 264 -17.23 -3.75 12.50
C LEU A 264 -16.62 -2.77 13.51
N TRP A 265 -15.73 -1.88 13.07
CA TRP A 265 -14.99 -0.96 13.94
C TRP A 265 -15.90 -0.07 14.78
N LYS A 266 -15.45 0.29 15.98
CA LYS A 266 -16.21 1.14 16.91
C LYS A 266 -16.30 2.57 16.39
N GLN A 267 -17.46 3.19 16.60
CA GLN A 267 -17.64 4.61 16.30
C GLN A 267 -16.88 5.45 17.32
N LYS A 268 -16.38 6.60 16.90
CA LYS A 268 -15.87 7.61 17.82
C LYS A 268 -17.04 8.07 18.69
N THR A 269 -16.90 7.90 20.01
CA THR A 269 -17.87 8.36 21.00
C THR A 269 -17.71 9.84 21.24
#